data_AF-A0A7C4XC99-F1
#
_entry.id   AF-A0A7C4XC99-F1
#
_cell.length_a   1.000
_cell.length_b   1.000
_cell.length_c   1.000
_cell.angle_alpha   90.00
_cell.angle_beta   90.00
_cell.angle_gamma   90.00
#
_symmetry.space_group_name_H-M   'P 1'
#
loop_
_entity.id
_entity.type
_entity.pdbx_description
1 polymer ?
#
loop_
_entity_poly.entity_id
_entity_poly.type
_entity_poly.pdbx_seq_one_letter_code
_entity_poly.pdbx_strand_id
1 'polypeptide(L)' 'MQLDLTPEQEQFRGVVREFAASEIAPHAPAWDRDHVFPVDTVRAMG' A
#
# COMPACT_ATOMS: atom_id res chain seq x y z
N MET A 1 -3.07 -27.27 9.30
CA MET A 1 -3.22 -25.81 9.37
C MET A 1 -3.52 -25.33 7.96
N GLN A 2 -4.56 -24.53 7.77
CA GLN A 2 -4.87 -23.90 6.48
C GLN A 2 -4.35 -22.46 6.55
N LEU A 3 -3.40 -22.13 5.69
CA LEU A 3 -2.71 -20.82 5.64
C LEU A 3 -3.15 -19.99 4.43
N ASP A 4 -4.09 -20.51 3.64
CA ASP A 4 -4.59 -19.88 2.44
C ASP A 4 -5.46 -18.67 2.80
N LEU A 5 -5.33 -17.60 2.02
CA LEU A 5 -6.19 -16.44 2.13
C LEU A 5 -7.60 -16.78 1.62
N THR A 6 -8.61 -16.21 2.25
CA THR A 6 -9.97 -16.27 1.73
C THR A 6 -10.06 -15.51 0.40
N PRO A 7 -11.04 -15.81 -0.48
CA PRO A 7 -11.21 -15.07 -1.73
C PRO A 7 -11.35 -13.55 -1.54
N GLU A 8 -11.99 -13.12 -0.45
CA GLU A 8 -12.12 -11.71 -0.08
C GLU A 8 -10.76 -11.09 0.31
N GLN A 9 -9.94 -11.80 1.09
CA GLN A 9 -8.60 -11.35 1.46
C GLN A 9 -7.68 -11.24 0.23
N GLU A 10 -7.80 -12.18 -0.71
CA GLU A 10 -7.08 -12.13 -1.98
C GLU A 10 -7.47 -10.90 -2.82
N GLN A 11 -8.78 -10.65 -2.94
CA GLN A 11 -9.29 -9.47 -3.65
C GLN A 11 -8.81 -8.17 -3.00
N PHE A 12 -8.94 -8.07 -1.68
CA PHE A 12 -8.49 -6.90 -0.92
C PHE A 12 -6.99 -6.67 -1.07
N ARG A 13 -6.18 -7.73 -1.00
CA ARG A 13 -4.72 -7.66 -1.24
C ARG A 13 -4.40 -7.13 -2.64
N GLY A 14 -5.20 -7.49 -3.64
CA GLY A 14 -5.09 -6.95 -4.99
C GLY A 14 -5.24 -5.42 -5.02
N VAL A 15 -6.31 -4.92 -4.42
CA VAL A 15 -6.60 -3.47 -4.33
C VAL A 15 -5.48 -2.72 -3.62
N VAL A 16 -5.03 -3.22 -2.46
CA VAL A 16 -3.93 -2.58 -1.69
C VAL A 16 -2.62 -2.58 -2.49
N ARG A 17 -2.33 -3.65 -3.22
CA ARG A 17 -1.13 -3.73 -4.06
C ARG A 17 -1.14 -2.70 -5.17
N GLU A 18 -2.29 -2.50 -5.81
CA GLU A 18 -2.43 -1.52 -6.89
C GLU A 18 -2.21 -0.10 -6.38
N PHE A 19 -2.85 0.26 -5.26
CA PHE A 19 -2.65 1.54 -4.59
C PHE A 19 -1.18 1.78 -4.22
N ALA A 20 -0.51 0.78 -3.64
CA ALA A 20 0.90 0.91 -3.27
C ALA A 20 1.80 1.09 -4.51
N ALA A 21 1.47 0.45 -5.63
CA ALA A 21 2.23 0.58 -6.86
C ALA A 21 2.05 1.96 -7.52
N SER A 22 0.84 2.56 -7.47
CA SER A 22 0.56 3.84 -8.09
C SER A 22 0.92 5.04 -7.20
N GLU A 23 0.55 4.99 -5.92
CA GLU A 23 0.62 6.15 -5.02
C GLU A 23 1.85 6.17 -4.11
N ILE A 24 2.42 5.00 -3.78
CA ILE A 24 3.52 4.89 -2.81
C ILE A 24 4.86 4.67 -3.51
N ALA A 25 4.97 3.64 -4.36
CA ALA A 25 6.24 3.20 -4.94
C ALA A 25 7.03 4.29 -5.69
N PRO A 26 6.40 5.20 -6.46
CA PRO A 26 7.13 6.27 -7.16
C PRO A 26 7.80 7.28 -6.22
N HIS A 27 7.27 7.45 -5.01
CA HIS A 27 7.67 8.51 -4.08
C HIS A 27 8.44 7.98 -2.87
N ALA A 28 8.31 6.70 -2.55
CA ALA A 28 8.93 6.06 -1.39
C ALA A 28 10.44 6.33 -1.23
N PRO A 29 11.29 6.27 -2.29
CA PRO A 29 12.72 6.57 -2.13
C PRO A 29 13.01 8.02 -1.73
N ALA A 30 12.18 8.97 -2.17
CA ALA A 30 12.33 10.37 -1.80
C ALA A 30 11.89 10.60 -0.36
N TRP A 31 10.76 10.02 0.04
CA TRP A 31 10.26 10.11 1.41
C TRP A 31 11.22 9.50 2.43
N ASP A 32 11.83 8.35 2.10
CA ASP A 32 12.82 7.71 2.96
C ASP A 32 14.06 8.60 3.16
N ARG A 33 14.65 9.10 2.06
CA ARG A 33 15.80 10.00 2.11
C ARG A 33 15.52 11.26 2.93
N ASP A 34 14.35 11.86 2.71
CA ASP A 34 13.99 13.15 3.30
C ASP A 34 13.31 13.00 4.68
N HIS A 35 13.19 11.78 5.19
CA HIS A 35 12.52 11.44 6.45
C HIS A 35 11.07 11.97 6.53
N VAL A 36 10.35 11.91 5.40
CA VAL A 36 8.99 12.42 5.26
C VAL A 36 7.99 11.30 5.51
N PHE A 37 7.02 11.58 6.38
CA PHE A 37 5.84 10.74 6.53
C PHE A 37 4.70 11.27 5.65
N PRO A 38 4.23 10.52 4.63
CA PRO A 38 3.28 11.01 3.63
C PRO A 38 1.83 10.93 4.13
N VAL A 39 1.46 11.85 5.03
CA VAL A 39 0.14 11.86 5.69
C VAL A 39 -1.00 11.89 4.66
N ASP A 40 -0.88 12.67 3.59
CA ASP A 40 -1.95 12.82 2.60
C ASP A 40 -2.12 11.56 1.76
N THR A 41 -1.03 10.87 1.39
CA THR A 41 -1.10 9.56 0.74
C THR A 41 -1.74 8.52 1.67
N VAL A 42 -1.39 8.51 2.96
CA VAL A 42 -2.01 7.59 3.93
C VAL A 42 -3.50 7.85 4.07
N ARG A 43 -3.94 9.12 4.09
CA ARG A 43 -5.37 9.48 4.11
C ARG A 43 -6.11 9.05 2.85
N ALA A 44 -5.46 9.07 1.69
CA ALA A 44 -6.08 8.63 0.44
C ALA A 44 -6.39 7.12 0.42
N MET A 45 -5.77 6.34 1.31
CA MET A 45 -6.02 4.90 1.47
C MET A 45 -7.34 4.60 2.21
N GLY A 46 -7.86 5.54 3.03
CA GLY A 46 -9.08 5.34 3.84
C GLY A 46 -9.18 6.30 5.03
#